data_AF-A0A965IWL0-F1
#
_entry.id   AF-A0A965IWL0-F1
#
_cell.length_a   1.000
_cell.length_b   1.000
_cell.length_c   1.000
_cell.angle_alpha   90.00
_cell.angle_beta   90.00
_cell.angle_gamma   90.00
#
_symmetry.space_group_name_H-M   'P 1'
#
loop_
_entity.id
_entity.type
_entity.pdbx_description
1 polymer ?
#
loop_
_entity_poly.entity_id
_entity_poly.type
_entity_poly.pdbx_seq_one_letter_code
_entity_poly.pdbx_strand_id
1 'polypeptide(L)'
;MNSYEATQADRDREYREAYSAWVGSLEPEERRELERLGVAEPSIPGRAGGCLSGDAADSPAARCEAQEVGETEPEADDRLHHVLRRMVGELLHDSNPRLSLECLALVTGLAYLGDSMTEIAKRHGVTRAAVSKRCVALTLTLGLPPSRAMRSLAARDAYRQARTNNLT
;
A
#
# COMPACT_ATOMS: atom_id res chain seq x y z
N MET A 1 -27.42 40.89 5.01
CA MET A 1 -27.03 39.48 4.81
C MET A 1 -28.26 38.80 4.23
N ASN A 2 -28.33 38.63 2.90
CA ASN A 2 -29.51 38.03 2.27
C ASN A 2 -29.59 36.56 2.69
N SER A 3 -30.60 36.21 3.49
CA SER A 3 -30.87 34.81 3.82
C SER A 3 -31.29 34.11 2.53
N TYR A 4 -30.51 33.12 2.11
CA TYR A 4 -30.82 32.23 0.99
C TYR A 4 -32.27 31.73 1.05
N GLU A 5 -32.79 31.47 2.26
CA GLU A 5 -34.15 31.03 2.51
C GLU A 5 -35.21 32.03 2.01
N ALA A 6 -34.98 33.33 2.17
CA ALA A 6 -35.92 34.35 1.70
C ALA A 6 -35.96 34.40 0.16
N THR A 7 -34.78 34.31 -0.48
CA THR A 7 -34.69 34.26 -1.95
C THR A 7 -35.28 32.97 -2.53
N GLN A 8 -35.14 31.85 -1.83
CA GLN A 8 -35.75 30.58 -2.24
C GLN A 8 -37.27 30.61 -2.11
N ALA A 9 -37.80 31.16 -1.01
CA ALA A 9 -39.24 31.27 -0.80
C ALA A 9 -39.92 32.15 -1.88
N ASP A 10 -39.25 33.22 -2.33
CA ASP A 10 -39.73 34.06 -3.42
C ASP A 10 -39.77 33.30 -4.76
N ARG A 11 -38.72 32.53 -5.07
CA ARG A 11 -38.66 31.69 -6.29
C ARG A 11 -39.69 30.55 -6.29
N ASP A 12 -39.88 29.89 -5.16
CA ASP A 12 -40.87 28.82 -5.02
C ASP A 12 -42.30 29.36 -5.19
N ARG A 13 -42.55 30.60 -4.75
CA ARG A 13 -43.82 31.30 -4.97
C ARG A 13 -44.03 31.60 -6.46
N GLU A 14 -43.05 32.20 -7.12
CA GLU A 14 -43.09 32.49 -8.56
C GLU A 14 -43.33 31.22 -9.39
N TYR A 15 -42.63 30.13 -9.06
CA TYR A 15 -42.82 28.84 -9.72
C TYR A 15 -44.23 28.28 -9.52
N ARG A 16 -44.78 28.35 -8.30
CA ARG A 16 -46.15 27.88 -8.02
C ARG A 16 -47.18 28.63 -8.84
N GLU A 17 -47.04 29.95 -8.93
CA GLU A 17 -47.93 30.80 -9.71
C GLU A 17 -47.85 30.47 -11.20
N ALA A 18 -46.63 30.43 -11.75
CA ALA A 18 -46.40 30.09 -13.16
C ALA A 18 -46.93 28.69 -13.52
N TYR A 19 -46.71 27.70 -12.65
CA TYR A 19 -47.17 26.34 -12.86
C TYR A 19 -48.70 26.24 -12.84
N SER A 20 -49.35 26.88 -11.88
CA SER A 20 -50.82 26.90 -11.81
C SER A 20 -51.46 27.60 -13.00
N ALA A 21 -50.85 28.68 -13.49
CA ALA A 21 -51.28 29.38 -14.69
C ALA A 21 -51.12 28.50 -15.95
N TRP A 22 -50.00 27.79 -16.07
CA TRP A 22 -49.77 26.85 -17.16
C TRP A 22 -50.78 25.70 -17.14
N VAL A 23 -51.00 25.03 -16.00
CA VAL A 23 -52.02 23.97 -15.88
C VAL A 23 -53.42 24.49 -16.20
N GLY A 24 -53.73 25.73 -15.78
CA GLY A 24 -55.00 26.39 -16.11
C GLY A 24 -55.18 26.70 -17.60
N SER A 25 -54.10 26.82 -18.36
CA SER A 25 -54.12 27.09 -19.80
C SER A 25 -54.26 25.85 -20.67
N LEU A 26 -54.09 24.64 -20.12
CA LEU A 26 -54.18 23.38 -20.86
C LEU A 26 -55.62 22.98 -21.16
N GLU A 27 -55.82 22.17 -22.20
CA GLU A 27 -57.13 21.61 -22.53
C GLU A 27 -57.57 20.59 -21.45
N PRO A 28 -58.89 20.35 -21.29
CA PRO A 28 -59.40 19.45 -20.25
C PRO A 28 -58.87 18.01 -20.35
N GLU A 29 -58.53 17.53 -21.55
CA GLU A 29 -57.92 16.21 -21.77
C GLU A 29 -56.48 16.15 -21.27
N GLU A 30 -55.70 17.19 -21.52
CA GLU A 30 -54.31 17.30 -21.07
C GLU A 30 -54.22 17.41 -19.55
N ARG A 31 -55.17 18.09 -18.91
CA ARG A 31 -55.26 18.14 -17.44
C ARG A 31 -55.53 16.78 -16.82
N ARG A 32 -56.44 16.00 -17.40
CA ARG A 32 -56.72 14.62 -16.94
C ARG A 32 -55.49 13.73 -17.09
N GLU A 33 -54.69 13.95 -18.13
CA GLU A 33 -53.44 13.22 -18.31
C GLU A 33 -52.40 13.60 -17.25
N LEU A 34 -52.28 14.89 -16.90
CA LEU A 34 -51.43 15.32 -15.78
C LEU A 34 -51.88 14.73 -14.44
N GLU A 35 -53.19 14.67 -14.19
CA GLU A 35 -53.76 14.01 -13.01
C GLU A 35 -53.42 12.51 -13.00
N ARG A 36 -53.55 11.82 -14.14
CA ARG A 36 -53.19 10.40 -14.29
C ARG A 36 -51.72 10.15 -14.01
N LEU A 37 -50.85 11.07 -14.45
CA LEU A 37 -49.41 11.00 -14.24
C LEU A 37 -48.98 11.46 -12.84
N GLY A 38 -49.91 11.95 -12.01
CA GLY A 38 -49.62 12.44 -10.66
C GLY A 38 -48.81 13.73 -10.62
N VAL A 39 -48.79 14.49 -11.72
CA VAL A 39 -48.07 15.76 -11.88
C VAL A 39 -49.03 16.92 -12.08
N ALA A 40 -50.25 16.83 -11.55
CA ALA A 40 -51.19 17.95 -11.59
C ALA A 40 -50.80 19.09 -10.64
N GLU A 41 -49.97 18.80 -9.64
CA GLU A 41 -49.50 19.78 -8.65
C GLU A 41 -48.02 20.14 -8.86
N PRO A 42 -47.62 21.40 -8.59
CA PRO A 42 -46.23 21.83 -8.71
C PRO A 42 -45.34 21.10 -7.70
N SER A 43 -44.31 20.41 -8.19
CA SER A 43 -43.27 19.82 -7.34
C SER A 43 -42.35 20.90 -6.80
N ILE A 44 -42.51 21.23 -5.51
CA ILE A 44 -41.62 22.12 -4.78
C ILE A 44 -41.02 21.30 -3.63
N PRO A 45 -39.70 21.10 -3.58
CA PRO A 45 -39.07 20.42 -2.46
C PRO A 45 -39.28 21.27 -1.20
N GLY A 46 -40.12 20.79 -0.30
CA GLY A 46 -40.34 21.44 0.99
C GLY A 46 -39.04 21.47 1.79
N ARG A 47 -38.65 22.66 2.27
CA ARG A 47 -37.40 22.97 2.97
C ARG A 47 -36.14 22.46 2.27
N ALA A 48 -35.31 23.40 1.82
CA ALA A 48 -33.89 23.16 1.56
C ALA A 48 -33.14 22.92 2.89
N GLY A 49 -33.43 21.79 3.52
CA GLY A 49 -32.69 21.18 4.60
C GLY A 49 -32.95 19.69 4.43
N GLY A 50 -31.98 19.00 3.81
CA GLY A 50 -32.16 17.59 3.42
C GLY A 50 -32.72 16.77 4.56
N CYS A 51 -33.97 16.33 4.40
CA CYS A 51 -34.67 15.25 5.10
C CYS A 51 -36.18 15.51 4.91
N LEU A 52 -36.78 14.92 3.87
CA LEU A 52 -38.12 14.37 4.04
C LEU A 52 -37.92 13.21 5.02
N SER A 53 -38.53 13.28 6.20
CA SER A 53 -38.34 12.28 7.25
C SER A 53 -38.54 10.86 6.70
N GLY A 54 -37.49 10.03 6.79
CA GLY A 54 -37.58 8.60 6.48
C GLY A 54 -37.06 8.22 5.10
N ASP A 55 -35.97 8.81 4.63
CA ASP A 55 -35.24 8.21 3.52
C ASP A 55 -34.45 6.96 4.01
N ALA A 56 -33.95 6.17 3.06
CA ALA A 56 -33.22 4.96 3.41
C ALA A 56 -31.94 5.23 4.23
N ALA A 57 -31.34 6.41 4.11
CA ALA A 57 -30.16 6.82 4.87
C ALA A 57 -30.47 7.15 6.34
N ASP A 58 -31.73 7.48 6.67
CA ASP A 58 -32.21 7.64 8.05
C ASP A 58 -32.49 6.29 8.75
N SER A 59 -32.43 5.15 8.03
CA SER A 59 -32.71 3.84 8.61
C SER A 59 -31.51 3.29 9.40
N PRO A 60 -31.74 2.56 10.52
CA PRO A 60 -30.67 1.84 11.21
C PRO A 60 -29.94 0.83 10.32
N ALA A 61 -30.58 0.37 9.23
CA ALA A 61 -29.98 -0.52 8.24
C ALA A 61 -28.93 0.17 7.35
N ALA A 62 -28.99 1.49 7.21
CA ALA A 62 -27.98 2.29 6.51
C ALA A 62 -26.84 2.76 7.42
N ARG A 63 -26.84 2.33 8.70
CA ARG A 63 -25.75 2.61 9.63
C ARG A 63 -24.51 1.82 9.22
N CYS A 64 -23.69 2.40 8.37
CA CYS A 64 -22.30 2.00 8.24
C CYS A 64 -21.59 2.48 9.51
N GLU A 65 -21.45 1.61 10.51
CA GLU A 65 -20.38 1.81 11.48
C GLU A 65 -19.10 1.95 10.64
N ALA A 66 -18.29 2.98 10.92
CA ALA A 66 -16.98 3.07 10.30
C ALA A 66 -16.28 1.77 10.68
N GLN A 67 -16.25 0.83 9.74
CA GLN A 67 -15.41 -0.33 9.86
C GLN A 67 -14.04 0.29 9.87
N GLU A 68 -13.44 0.43 11.06
CA GLU A 68 -12.01 0.57 11.17
C GLU A 68 -11.50 -0.57 10.30
N VAL A 69 -10.96 -0.21 9.14
CA VAL A 69 -10.16 -1.13 8.37
C VAL A 69 -9.02 -1.37 9.33
N GLY A 70 -9.19 -2.36 10.20
CA GLY A 70 -8.16 -2.76 11.14
C GLY A 70 -6.93 -2.84 10.28
N GLU A 71 -5.91 -2.06 10.63
CA GLU A 71 -4.62 -2.13 9.98
C GLU A 71 -4.36 -3.63 9.90
N THR A 72 -4.52 -4.16 8.69
CA THR A 72 -4.21 -5.56 8.46
C THR A 72 -2.72 -5.46 8.49
N GLU A 73 -2.14 -5.53 9.69
CA GLU A 73 -0.73 -5.78 9.85
C GLU A 73 -0.51 -6.94 8.90
N PRO A 74 0.27 -6.74 7.83
CA PRO A 74 0.44 -7.81 6.89
C PRO A 74 0.97 -8.96 7.74
N GLU A 75 0.23 -10.08 7.80
CA GLU A 75 0.79 -11.38 8.17
C GLU A 75 1.79 -11.81 7.08
N ALA A 76 2.66 -10.89 6.67
CA ALA A 76 3.78 -11.21 5.87
C ALA A 76 4.73 -11.91 6.81
N ASP A 77 4.93 -13.19 6.54
CA ASP A 77 5.79 -14.12 7.27
C ASP A 77 6.87 -13.34 8.04
N ASP A 78 6.68 -13.21 9.36
CA ASP A 78 7.55 -12.42 10.25
C ASP A 78 9.03 -12.76 9.99
N ARG A 79 9.29 -13.99 9.57
CA ARG A 79 10.62 -14.48 9.20
C ARG A 79 11.16 -13.82 7.94
N LEU A 80 10.38 -13.72 6.86
CA LEU A 80 10.79 -13.03 5.63
C LEU A 80 11.09 -11.56 5.92
N HIS A 81 10.20 -10.87 6.65
CA HIS A 81 10.43 -9.48 7.03
C HIS A 81 11.63 -9.31 7.94
N HIS A 82 11.86 -10.25 8.87
CA HIS A 82 13.04 -10.26 9.72
C HIS A 82 14.34 -10.41 8.91
N VAL A 83 14.38 -11.35 7.95
CA VAL A 83 15.54 -11.56 7.07
C VAL A 83 15.79 -10.32 6.20
N LEU A 84 14.75 -9.76 5.58
CA LEU A 84 14.86 -8.55 4.77
C LEU A 84 15.36 -7.36 5.59
N ARG A 85 14.80 -7.13 6.80
CA ARG A 85 15.25 -6.07 7.71
C ARG A 85 16.72 -6.23 8.07
N ARG A 86 17.18 -7.47 8.32
CA ARG A 86 18.58 -7.75 8.64
C ARG A 86 19.51 -7.53 7.45
N MET A 87 19.10 -7.95 6.25
CA MET A 87 19.84 -7.71 5.00
C MET A 87 20.00 -6.22 4.71
N VAL A 88 18.91 -5.46 4.79
CA VAL A 88 18.92 -4.01 4.55
C VAL A 88 19.75 -3.29 5.62
N GLY A 89 19.62 -3.67 6.89
CA GLY A 89 20.41 -3.10 7.98
C GLY A 89 21.91 -3.29 7.79
N GLU A 90 22.35 -4.48 7.36
CA GLU A 90 23.76 -4.74 7.05
C GLU A 90 24.30 -3.91 5.89
N LEU A 91 23.49 -3.68 4.86
CA LEU A 91 23.90 -2.87 3.70
C LEU A 91 23.96 -1.38 4.06
N LEU A 92 23.04 -0.87 4.88
CA LEU A 92 23.01 0.53 5.28
C LEU A 92 24.15 0.90 6.24
N HIS A 93 24.62 -0.03 7.06
CA HIS A 93 25.68 0.23 8.03
C HIS A 93 27.10 0.01 7.48
N ASP A 94 27.24 -0.55 6.26
CA ASP A 94 28.54 -0.82 5.70
C ASP A 94 29.20 0.41 5.08
N SER A 95 30.50 0.57 5.34
CA SER A 95 31.40 1.51 4.65
C SER A 95 31.49 1.33 3.12
N ASN A 96 31.26 0.12 2.61
CA ASN A 96 31.24 -0.16 1.16
C ASN A 96 30.02 -1.04 0.81
N PRO A 97 28.82 -0.43 0.65
CA PRO A 97 27.59 -1.17 0.41
C PRO A 97 27.60 -1.91 -0.92
N ARG A 98 28.35 -1.42 -1.93
CA ARG A 98 28.43 -2.05 -3.26
C ARG A 98 29.18 -3.37 -3.20
N LEU A 99 30.33 -3.41 -2.51
CA LEU A 99 31.05 -4.66 -2.27
C LEU A 99 30.19 -5.65 -1.49
N SER A 100 29.49 -5.16 -0.47
CA SER A 100 28.68 -6.00 0.40
C SER A 100 27.44 -6.55 -0.28
N LEU A 101 26.86 -5.81 -1.24
CA LEU A 101 25.78 -6.32 -2.08
C LEU A 101 26.25 -7.47 -2.99
N GLU A 102 27.44 -7.37 -3.58
CA GLU A 102 28.00 -8.47 -4.38
C GLU A 102 28.36 -9.68 -3.51
N CYS A 103 28.90 -9.46 -2.31
CA CYS A 103 29.12 -10.52 -1.33
C CYS A 103 27.79 -11.17 -0.91
N LEU A 104 26.74 -10.37 -0.70
CA LEU A 104 25.40 -10.83 -0.36
C LEU A 104 24.80 -11.69 -1.46
N ALA A 105 24.94 -11.28 -2.73
CA ALA A 105 24.51 -12.05 -3.89
C ALA A 105 25.24 -13.41 -3.97
N LEU A 106 26.54 -13.45 -3.63
CA LEU A 106 27.33 -14.68 -3.61
C LEU A 106 26.93 -15.64 -2.47
N VAL A 107 26.64 -15.12 -1.28
CA VAL A 107 26.28 -15.97 -0.12
C VAL A 107 24.83 -16.43 -0.15
N THR A 108 23.91 -15.62 -0.67
CA THR A 108 22.48 -15.96 -0.76
C THR A 108 22.13 -16.70 -2.05
N GLY A 109 22.91 -16.50 -3.12
CA GLY A 109 22.59 -17.00 -4.46
C GLY A 109 21.49 -16.24 -5.19
N LEU A 110 20.91 -15.19 -4.60
CA LEU A 110 19.74 -14.48 -5.13
C LEU A 110 19.99 -13.79 -6.49
N ALA A 111 21.20 -13.28 -6.69
CA ALA A 111 21.59 -12.55 -7.90
C ALA A 111 23.02 -12.90 -8.33
N TYR A 112 23.40 -14.16 -8.17
CA TYR A 112 24.77 -14.60 -8.45
C TYR A 112 25.01 -14.75 -9.96
N LEU A 113 25.82 -13.85 -10.53
CA LEU A 113 26.16 -13.83 -11.96
C LEU A 113 27.28 -14.82 -12.35
N GLY A 114 27.72 -15.69 -11.45
CA GLY A 114 28.85 -16.59 -11.69
C GLY A 114 30.21 -16.05 -11.22
N ASP A 115 30.29 -14.76 -10.88
CA ASP A 115 31.52 -14.08 -10.46
C ASP A 115 32.19 -14.76 -9.25
N SER A 116 33.45 -15.15 -9.40
CA SER A 116 34.28 -15.62 -8.30
C SER A 116 34.63 -14.50 -7.31
N MET A 117 34.97 -14.87 -6.07
CA MET A 117 35.48 -13.90 -5.08
C MET A 117 36.70 -13.12 -5.58
N THR A 118 37.48 -13.68 -6.52
CA THR A 118 38.65 -13.02 -7.11
C THR A 118 38.23 -11.93 -8.09
N GLU A 119 37.19 -12.14 -8.88
CA GLU A 119 36.66 -11.13 -9.81
C GLU A 119 36.00 -9.97 -9.05
N ILE A 120 35.22 -10.29 -8.02
CA ILE A 120 34.66 -9.28 -7.09
C ILE A 120 35.80 -8.47 -6.46
N ALA A 121 36.84 -9.15 -5.96
CA ALA A 121 37.99 -8.48 -5.34
C ALA A 121 38.67 -7.49 -6.29
N LYS A 122 38.92 -7.90 -7.54
CA LYS A 122 39.51 -7.04 -8.58
C LYS A 122 38.64 -5.81 -8.89
N ARG A 123 37.33 -6.01 -9.03
CA ARG A 123 36.35 -4.94 -9.34
C ARG A 123 36.31 -3.86 -8.24
N HIS A 124 36.46 -4.28 -6.99
CA HIS A 124 36.39 -3.39 -5.82
C HIS A 124 37.76 -2.92 -5.32
N GLY A 125 38.86 -3.33 -5.96
CA GLY A 125 40.22 -2.95 -5.53
C GLY A 125 40.62 -3.50 -4.16
N VAL A 126 40.03 -4.62 -3.74
CA VAL A 126 40.29 -5.26 -2.43
C VAL A 126 40.97 -6.61 -2.60
N THR A 127 41.46 -7.19 -1.51
CA THR A 127 42.03 -8.55 -1.55
C THR A 127 40.91 -9.60 -1.58
N ARG A 128 41.17 -10.75 -2.22
CA ARG A 128 40.25 -11.90 -2.16
C ARG A 128 39.95 -12.33 -0.71
N ALA A 129 40.92 -12.22 0.19
CA ALA A 129 40.74 -12.54 1.60
C ALA A 129 39.74 -11.59 2.28
N ALA A 130 39.74 -10.30 1.92
CA ALA A 130 38.75 -9.33 2.40
C ALA A 130 37.33 -9.69 1.95
N VAL A 131 37.15 -10.03 0.66
CA VAL A 131 35.86 -10.53 0.13
C VAL A 131 35.42 -11.79 0.88
N SER A 132 36.32 -12.76 1.05
CA SER A 132 36.02 -13.99 1.78
C SER A 132 35.59 -13.73 3.23
N LYS A 133 36.27 -12.81 3.92
CA LYS A 133 35.91 -12.39 5.28
C LYS A 133 34.53 -11.73 5.33
N ARG A 134 34.20 -10.87 4.36
CA ARG A 134 32.87 -10.24 4.30
C ARG A 134 31.77 -11.26 4.04
N CYS A 135 31.97 -12.20 3.11
CA CYS A 135 31.04 -13.30 2.87
C CYS A 135 30.82 -14.13 4.14
N VAL A 136 31.88 -14.48 4.89
CA VAL A 136 31.74 -15.20 6.17
C VAL A 136 30.90 -14.40 7.16
N ALA A 137 31.17 -13.10 7.30
CA ALA A 137 30.43 -12.23 8.22
C ALA A 137 28.94 -12.19 7.87
N LEU A 138 28.60 -11.99 6.59
CA LEU A 138 27.21 -11.97 6.12
C LEU A 138 26.49 -13.30 6.34
N THR A 139 27.14 -14.44 6.08
CA THR A 139 26.58 -15.77 6.34
C THR A 139 26.25 -15.96 7.82
N LEU A 140 27.15 -15.54 8.72
CA LEU A 140 26.93 -15.62 10.16
C LEU A 140 25.83 -14.67 10.63
N THR A 141 25.84 -13.42 10.15
CA THR A 141 24.79 -12.46 10.48
C THR A 141 23.43 -12.97 10.02
N LEU A 142 23.30 -13.47 8.79
CA LEU A 142 22.01 -13.90 8.26
C LEU A 142 21.59 -15.31 8.71
N GLY A 143 22.43 -16.01 9.49
CA GLY A 143 22.14 -17.38 9.94
C GLY A 143 22.05 -18.40 8.80
N LEU A 144 22.75 -18.14 7.69
CA LEU A 144 22.70 -18.98 6.50
C LEU A 144 23.79 -20.07 6.54
N PRO A 145 23.59 -21.23 5.90
CA PRO A 145 24.69 -22.13 5.61
C PRO A 145 25.64 -21.49 4.57
N PRO A 146 26.93 -21.88 4.54
CA PRO A 146 27.85 -21.42 3.50
C PRO A 146 27.33 -21.83 2.13
N SER A 147 27.34 -20.89 1.17
CA SER A 147 26.89 -21.15 -0.20
C SER A 147 27.84 -22.08 -0.95
N ARG A 148 27.43 -22.60 -2.12
CA ARG A 148 28.26 -23.44 -3.00
C ARG A 148 29.60 -22.78 -3.35
N ALA A 149 29.64 -21.46 -3.47
CA ALA A 149 30.85 -20.70 -3.77
C ALA A 149 31.82 -20.59 -2.57
N MET A 150 31.41 -21.06 -1.39
CA MET A 150 32.15 -21.00 -0.14
C MET A 150 32.60 -22.39 0.29
N ARG A 151 33.73 -22.45 1.00
CA ARG A 151 34.15 -23.69 1.68
C ARG A 151 33.17 -24.03 2.80
N SER A 152 32.86 -25.32 2.94
CA SER A 152 32.07 -25.84 4.05
C SER A 152 32.73 -25.56 5.40
N LEU A 153 31.94 -25.60 6.48
CA LEU A 153 32.44 -25.40 7.84
C LEU A 153 33.52 -26.42 8.20
N ALA A 154 33.27 -27.71 7.94
CA ALA A 154 34.25 -28.78 8.14
C ALA A 154 35.57 -28.54 7.37
N ALA A 155 35.49 -28.11 6.11
CA ALA A 155 36.69 -27.80 5.31
C ALA A 155 37.46 -26.60 5.86
N ARG A 156 36.79 -25.64 6.51
CA ARG A 156 37.44 -24.50 7.18
C ARG A 156 38.17 -24.93 8.44
N ASP A 157 37.56 -25.78 9.25
CA ASP A 157 38.17 -26.26 10.50
C ASP A 157 39.40 -27.14 10.21
N ALA A 158 39.30 -28.03 9.23
CA ALA A 158 40.45 -28.81 8.76
C ALA A 158 41.59 -27.90 8.26
N TYR A 159 41.27 -26.84 7.52
CA TYR A 159 42.28 -25.89 7.03
C TYR A 159 42.90 -25.07 8.17
N ARG A 160 42.11 -24.71 9.19
CA ARG A 160 42.58 -24.00 10.38
C ARG A 160 43.56 -24.86 11.17
N GLN A 161 43.20 -26.12 11.42
CA GLN A 161 44.04 -27.10 12.12
C GLN A 161 45.33 -27.39 11.34
N ALA A 162 45.23 -27.61 10.03
CA ALA A 162 46.40 -27.80 9.18
C ALA A 162 47.33 -26.58 9.22
N ARG A 163 46.78 -25.37 9.23
CA ARG A 163 47.59 -24.15 9.32
C ARG A 163 48.30 -24.02 10.66
N THR A 164 47.61 -24.27 11.79
CA THR A 164 48.25 -24.23 13.12
C THR A 164 49.37 -25.26 13.23
N ASN A 165 49.19 -26.46 12.68
CA ASN A 165 50.21 -27.51 12.71
C ASN A 165 51.44 -27.21 11.85
N ASN A 166 51.32 -26.36 10.82
CA ASN A 166 52.46 -25.92 9.99
C ASN A 166 53.18 -24.68 10.56
N LEU A 167 52.65 -24.08 11.63
CA LEU A 167 53.23 -22.91 12.31
C LEU A 167 53.98 -23.28 13.60
N THR A 168 53.77 -24.50 14.10
CA THR A 168 54.49 -25.14 15.21
C THR A 168 55.59 -26.05 14.68
#